data_AF-A0A1R1MLR5-F1
#
_entry.id   AF-A0A1R1MLR5-F1
#
_cell.length_a   1.000
_cell.length_b   1.000
_cell.length_c   1.000
_cell.angle_alpha   90.00
_cell.angle_beta   90.00
_cell.angle_gamma   90.00
#
_symmetry.space_group_name_H-M   'P 1'
#
loop_
_entity.id
_entity.type
_entity.pdbx_description
1 polymer ?
#
loop_
_entity_poly.entity_id
_entity_poly.type
_entity_poly.pdbx_seq_one_letter_code
_entity_poly.pdbx_strand_id
1 'polypeptide(L)'
;MKLYIGYPESCTENEKFKIKDLFLKEVNVSYDSIPIEVKKKLLSLLDFLKEKDYIFIDNVHYDASDILEFALFGIKNRKIEHIILPGYTYGKPTFIIRETLKTISNNIKNNINIYYDFNLFSEETLVINIGYRKTSISIGGKFLSVIDIGEFNFIDVFGNYLFNRFLKDKGMSNVYLRKTGKRGRYLDRFRGIGARILLKRCNKVILKDENYNRTVNKEEIKLGLSILTGQTNFGEFTLSITDLSSAIVNILYSYEEVERQKPTIKNIVIIGRIAHLYQEPIERIFGLHTEIITPQELLNRSISNFRSRIIFQKIETKYNTGDYSDIEMEIDEKENFKDYLFSLRRYFRDRDIKGVKIIERLTETNLSNYEKETFINELLTIGRITSFKDTKMIPYIDYIISALSKINIPEHLLPEVENYIKKVAFRWSLPLKTRMNIIYFCYKHKDVLKDREWFKVLLPLTITWIRDKKLSEGERQFIRAATGIK
;
A
#
# COMPACT_ATOMS: atom_id res chain seq x y z
N MET A 1 -37.20 -4.36 -2.44
CA MET A 1 -36.01 -3.93 -3.23
C MET A 1 -34.80 -3.79 -2.33
N LYS A 2 -33.62 -4.22 -2.83
CA LYS A 2 -32.32 -3.98 -2.20
C LYS A 2 -31.67 -2.69 -2.69
N LEU A 3 -31.03 -1.96 -1.78
CA LEU A 3 -30.22 -0.78 -2.08
C LEU A 3 -28.79 -1.01 -1.58
N TYR A 4 -27.80 -0.87 -2.46
CA TYR A 4 -26.39 -0.82 -2.08
C TYR A 4 -25.92 0.63 -2.01
N ILE A 5 -25.42 1.07 -0.86
CA ILE A 5 -24.85 2.41 -0.67
C ILE A 5 -23.34 2.27 -0.52
N GLY A 6 -22.59 2.57 -1.58
CA GLY A 6 -21.14 2.34 -1.60
C GLY A 6 -20.37 3.39 -2.40
N TYR A 7 -19.07 3.11 -2.58
CA TYR A 7 -18.15 3.93 -3.37
C TYR A 7 -17.63 3.15 -4.59
N PRO A 8 -17.41 3.80 -5.75
CA PRO A 8 -17.90 5.15 -6.12
C PRO A 8 -19.35 5.15 -6.59
N GLU A 9 -19.91 3.97 -6.80
CA GLU A 9 -21.26 3.75 -7.32
C GLU A 9 -22.10 3.04 -6.24
N SER A 10 -23.24 3.65 -5.96
CA SER A 10 -24.36 3.03 -5.29
C SER A 10 -25.31 2.49 -6.36
N CYS A 11 -26.11 1.49 -6.00
CA CYS A 11 -27.06 0.92 -6.96
C CYS A 11 -28.29 0.35 -6.27
N THR A 12 -29.36 0.30 -7.06
CA THR A 12 -30.52 -0.56 -6.80
C THR A 12 -30.51 -1.69 -7.84
N GLU A 13 -31.51 -2.56 -7.79
CA GLU A 13 -31.68 -3.63 -8.80
C GLU A 13 -31.77 -3.08 -10.25
N ASN A 14 -32.25 -1.84 -10.43
CA ASN A 14 -32.56 -1.28 -11.77
C ASN A 14 -31.70 -0.08 -12.19
N GLU A 15 -30.93 0.53 -11.28
CA GLU A 15 -30.17 1.75 -11.59
C GLU A 15 -28.87 1.85 -10.78
N LYS A 16 -27.89 2.54 -11.36
CA LYS A 16 -26.64 2.94 -10.71
C LYS A 16 -26.59 4.45 -10.56
N PHE A 17 -26.04 4.92 -9.45
CA PHE A 17 -25.89 6.35 -9.19
C PHE A 17 -24.65 6.60 -8.32
N LYS A 18 -24.17 7.85 -8.30
CA LYS A 18 -23.11 8.26 -7.36
C LYS A 18 -23.71 9.25 -6.38
N ILE A 19 -23.49 9.02 -5.09
CA ILE A 19 -24.01 9.88 -4.02
C ILE A 19 -23.57 11.32 -4.23
N LYS A 20 -22.30 11.54 -4.60
CA LYS A 20 -21.78 12.87 -4.91
C LYS A 20 -22.51 13.55 -6.08
N ASP A 21 -22.88 12.79 -7.12
CA ASP A 21 -23.48 13.35 -8.33
C ASP A 21 -24.94 13.75 -8.02
N LEU A 22 -25.63 12.97 -7.18
CA LEU A 22 -26.97 13.32 -6.69
C LEU A 22 -26.96 14.56 -5.80
N PHE A 23 -26.03 14.65 -4.84
CA PHE A 23 -25.88 15.84 -3.99
C PHE A 23 -25.64 17.11 -4.82
N LEU A 24 -24.68 17.07 -5.74
CA LEU A 24 -24.32 18.23 -6.56
C LEU A 24 -25.45 18.69 -7.48
N LYS A 25 -26.26 17.74 -7.96
CA LYS A 25 -27.48 18.05 -8.70
C LYS A 25 -28.50 18.77 -7.82
N GLU A 26 -28.68 18.31 -6.58
CA GLU A 26 -29.64 18.90 -5.63
C GLU A 26 -29.27 20.34 -5.25
N VAL A 27 -27.98 20.61 -5.01
CA VAL A 27 -27.50 21.97 -4.69
C VAL A 27 -27.20 22.83 -5.93
N ASN A 28 -27.44 22.30 -7.14
CA ASN A 28 -27.20 22.97 -8.42
C ASN A 28 -25.76 23.49 -8.63
N VAL A 29 -24.76 22.68 -8.25
CA VAL A 29 -23.33 23.05 -8.37
C VAL A 29 -22.61 22.12 -9.33
N SER A 30 -21.89 22.70 -10.30
CA SER A 30 -21.04 21.94 -11.22
C SER A 30 -19.85 21.32 -10.49
N TYR A 31 -19.56 20.04 -10.74
CA TYR A 31 -18.37 19.41 -10.18
C TYR A 31 -17.08 20.15 -10.58
N ASP A 32 -17.04 20.74 -11.78
CA ASP A 32 -15.82 21.39 -12.28
C ASP A 32 -15.46 22.67 -11.53
N SER A 33 -16.46 23.41 -11.02
CA SER A 33 -16.25 24.65 -10.25
C SER A 33 -15.77 24.43 -8.81
N ILE A 34 -15.80 23.18 -8.32
CA ILE A 34 -15.48 22.86 -6.92
C ILE A 34 -13.97 22.73 -6.70
N PRO A 35 -13.43 23.27 -5.58
CA PRO A 35 -12.03 23.08 -5.18
C PRO A 35 -11.64 21.61 -5.01
N ILE A 36 -10.36 21.29 -5.26
CA ILE A 36 -9.86 19.91 -5.24
C ILE A 36 -10.02 19.25 -3.86
N GLU A 37 -9.85 20.03 -2.79
CA GLU A 37 -10.01 19.58 -1.41
C GLU A 37 -11.45 19.12 -1.15
N VAL A 38 -12.42 19.88 -1.66
CA VAL A 38 -13.85 19.55 -1.55
C VAL A 38 -14.19 18.34 -2.43
N LYS A 39 -13.62 18.24 -3.64
CA LYS A 39 -13.75 17.05 -4.51
C LYS A 39 -13.27 15.77 -3.81
N LYS A 40 -12.13 15.84 -3.13
CA LYS A 40 -11.58 14.70 -2.36
C LYS A 40 -12.53 14.31 -1.23
N LYS A 41 -13.03 15.28 -0.48
CA LYS A 41 -14.02 15.05 0.57
C LYS A 41 -15.26 14.35 -0.01
N LEU A 42 -15.95 14.94 -0.98
CA LEU A 42 -17.14 14.35 -1.62
C LEU A 42 -16.95 12.89 -2.09
N LEU A 43 -15.77 12.52 -2.59
CA LEU A 43 -15.47 11.13 -2.98
C LEU A 43 -15.33 10.16 -1.79
N SER A 44 -14.87 10.65 -0.64
CA SER A 44 -14.80 9.94 0.65
C SER A 44 -16.00 10.17 1.56
N LEU A 45 -17.17 10.59 1.05
CA LEU A 45 -18.33 10.94 1.88
C LEU A 45 -18.62 9.90 2.97
N LEU A 46 -18.69 8.62 2.57
CA LEU A 46 -18.97 7.50 3.48
C LEU A 46 -17.87 7.30 4.54
N ASP A 47 -16.63 7.67 4.25
CA ASP A 47 -15.50 7.59 5.20
C ASP A 47 -15.59 8.65 6.31
N PHE A 48 -16.33 9.74 6.06
CA PHE A 48 -16.36 10.97 6.85
C PHE A 48 -17.75 11.38 7.36
N LEU A 49 -18.73 10.48 7.35
CA LEU A 49 -20.09 10.75 7.84
C LEU A 49 -20.19 11.37 9.25
N LYS A 50 -19.14 11.24 10.06
CA LYS A 50 -19.08 11.80 11.43
C LYS A 50 -18.49 13.22 11.53
N GLU A 51 -17.99 13.78 10.43
CA GLU A 51 -17.33 15.10 10.43
C GLU A 51 -18.38 16.22 10.40
N LYS A 52 -18.29 17.13 11.37
CA LYS A 52 -19.00 18.41 11.37
C LYS A 52 -18.31 19.36 10.39
N ASP A 53 -19.06 20.27 9.77
CA ASP A 53 -18.55 21.28 8.82
C ASP A 53 -17.70 20.65 7.71
N TYR A 54 -18.28 19.64 7.06
CA TYR A 54 -17.56 18.76 6.15
C TYR A 54 -17.10 19.49 4.88
N ILE A 55 -17.99 20.21 4.20
CA ILE A 55 -17.64 21.03 3.04
C ILE A 55 -18.30 22.41 3.13
N PHE A 56 -17.72 23.37 2.41
CA PHE A 56 -18.29 24.70 2.21
C PHE A 56 -18.49 24.92 0.71
N ILE A 57 -19.73 25.13 0.30
CA ILE A 57 -20.13 25.35 -1.10
C ILE A 57 -21.18 26.46 -1.10
N ASP A 58 -21.03 27.46 -1.98
CA ASP A 58 -21.97 28.57 -2.18
C ASP A 58 -22.40 29.27 -0.87
N ASN A 59 -21.42 29.57 -0.02
CA ASN A 59 -21.61 30.20 1.29
C ASN A 59 -22.39 29.38 2.33
N VAL A 60 -22.57 28.08 2.09
CA VAL A 60 -23.25 27.15 3.01
C VAL A 60 -22.27 26.07 3.48
N HIS A 61 -22.27 25.82 4.79
CA HIS A 61 -21.58 24.68 5.38
C HIS A 61 -22.52 23.47 5.36
N TYR A 62 -22.05 22.37 4.79
CA TYR A 62 -22.72 21.07 4.84
C TYR A 62 -21.89 20.12 5.68
N ASP A 63 -22.53 19.42 6.61
CA ASP A 63 -21.92 18.25 7.20
C ASP A 63 -22.08 17.02 6.29
N ALA A 64 -21.37 15.93 6.60
CA ALA A 64 -21.39 14.74 5.76
C ALA A 64 -22.74 14.00 5.81
N SER A 65 -23.53 14.17 6.87
CA SER A 65 -24.87 13.60 7.00
C SER A 65 -25.87 14.37 6.14
N ASP A 66 -25.80 15.70 6.14
CA ASP A 66 -26.61 16.59 5.28
C ASP A 66 -26.45 16.20 3.81
N ILE A 67 -25.20 16.04 3.36
CA ILE A 67 -24.89 15.66 1.98
C ILE A 67 -25.48 14.31 1.64
N LEU A 68 -25.38 13.33 2.56
CA LEU A 68 -25.97 12.02 2.36
C LEU A 68 -27.50 12.13 2.29
N GLU A 69 -28.11 12.95 3.13
CA GLU A 69 -29.55 13.17 3.16
C GLU A 69 -30.06 13.77 1.85
N PHE A 70 -29.47 14.88 1.41
CA PHE A 70 -29.79 15.52 0.13
C PHE A 70 -29.58 14.56 -1.05
N ALA A 71 -28.45 13.84 -1.07
CA ALA A 71 -28.17 12.88 -2.14
C ALA A 71 -29.19 11.74 -2.21
N LEU A 72 -29.75 11.33 -1.07
CA LEU A 72 -30.71 10.23 -0.99
C LEU A 72 -32.17 10.72 -0.97
N PHE A 73 -32.44 12.01 -1.12
CA PHE A 73 -33.82 12.50 -1.14
C PHE A 73 -34.66 11.88 -2.27
N GLY A 74 -34.05 11.65 -3.43
CA GLY A 74 -34.70 11.05 -4.60
C GLY A 74 -35.18 9.59 -4.41
N ILE A 75 -34.76 8.89 -3.34
CA ILE A 75 -35.23 7.53 -3.02
C ILE A 75 -36.40 7.51 -2.02
N LYS A 76 -36.88 8.67 -1.55
CA LYS A 76 -37.96 8.82 -0.55
C LYS A 76 -39.22 7.99 -0.82
N ASN A 77 -39.66 7.92 -2.07
CA ASN A 77 -40.91 7.24 -2.43
C ASN A 77 -40.70 5.77 -2.84
N ARG A 78 -39.49 5.21 -2.66
CA ARG A 78 -39.18 3.83 -3.06
C ARG A 78 -39.32 2.88 -1.88
N LYS A 79 -39.95 1.73 -2.09
CA LYS A 79 -40.06 0.67 -1.07
C LYS A 79 -38.75 -0.13 -0.98
N ILE A 80 -37.91 0.25 -0.01
CA ILE A 80 -36.62 -0.41 0.27
C ILE A 80 -36.81 -1.41 1.42
N GLU A 81 -36.46 -2.67 1.20
CA GLU A 81 -36.57 -3.74 2.21
C GLU A 81 -35.22 -4.01 2.88
N HIS A 82 -34.14 -3.93 2.10
CA HIS A 82 -32.80 -4.25 2.54
C HIS A 82 -31.82 -3.19 2.07
N ILE A 83 -30.90 -2.81 2.95
CA ILE A 83 -29.81 -1.91 2.64
C ILE A 83 -28.51 -2.64 2.86
N ILE A 84 -27.68 -2.66 1.83
CA ILE A 84 -26.39 -3.33 1.83
C ILE A 84 -25.32 -2.25 1.88
N LEU A 85 -24.50 -2.30 2.92
CA LEU A 85 -23.41 -1.36 3.15
C LEU A 85 -22.06 -2.04 2.96
N PRO A 86 -21.04 -1.34 2.46
CA PRO A 86 -19.68 -1.86 2.45
C PRO A 86 -19.16 -2.07 3.88
N GLY A 87 -18.30 -3.06 4.09
CA GLY A 87 -17.73 -3.32 5.41
C GLY A 87 -17.01 -2.10 6.02
N TYR A 88 -16.44 -1.19 5.22
CA TYR A 88 -15.70 -0.03 5.75
C TYR A 88 -16.60 1.04 6.38
N THR A 89 -17.94 0.95 6.23
CA THR A 89 -18.89 1.83 6.94
C THR A 89 -19.35 1.24 8.28
N TYR A 90 -18.80 0.10 8.69
CA TYR A 90 -19.17 -0.54 9.96
C TYR A 90 -19.00 0.41 11.16
N GLY A 91 -19.99 0.43 12.08
CA GLY A 91 -19.97 1.24 13.30
C GLY A 91 -20.78 2.55 13.18
N LYS A 92 -20.20 3.67 13.64
CA LYS A 92 -20.90 4.98 13.67
C LYS A 92 -21.46 5.43 12.30
N PRO A 93 -20.74 5.27 11.16
CA PRO A 93 -21.30 5.63 9.86
C PRO A 93 -22.58 4.87 9.54
N THR A 94 -22.66 3.59 9.91
CA THR A 94 -23.89 2.78 9.73
C THR A 94 -25.07 3.32 10.54
N PHE A 95 -24.84 3.78 11.76
CA PHE A 95 -25.89 4.42 12.56
C PHE A 95 -26.43 5.67 11.85
N ILE A 96 -25.54 6.53 11.36
CA ILE A 96 -25.92 7.77 10.66
C ILE A 96 -26.72 7.43 9.40
N ILE A 97 -26.21 6.53 8.56
CA ILE A 97 -26.90 6.07 7.34
C ILE A 97 -28.31 5.58 7.69
N ARG A 98 -28.44 4.73 8.72
CA ARG A 98 -29.74 4.21 9.17
C ARG A 98 -30.71 5.32 9.55
N GLU A 99 -30.27 6.27 10.36
CA GLU A 99 -31.14 7.37 10.80
C GLU A 99 -31.51 8.29 9.64
N THR A 100 -30.57 8.64 8.75
CA THR A 100 -30.85 9.41 7.51
C THR A 100 -31.93 8.72 6.67
N LEU A 101 -31.83 7.40 6.47
CA LEU A 101 -32.82 6.66 5.68
C LEU A 101 -34.19 6.57 6.36
N LYS A 102 -34.25 6.44 7.70
CA LYS A 102 -35.52 6.51 8.44
C LYS A 102 -36.19 7.86 8.26
N THR A 103 -35.41 8.95 8.37
CA THR A 103 -35.89 10.33 8.17
C THR A 103 -36.45 10.51 6.76
N ILE A 104 -35.69 10.16 5.73
CA ILE A 104 -36.10 10.32 4.33
C ILE A 104 -37.36 9.50 4.03
N SER A 105 -37.43 8.27 4.53
CA SER A 105 -38.51 7.33 4.19
C SER A 105 -39.85 7.65 4.89
N ASN A 106 -39.92 8.68 5.75
CA ASN A 106 -41.10 9.07 6.55
C ASN A 106 -41.75 7.90 7.34
N ASN A 107 -41.02 6.80 7.56
CA ASN A 107 -41.57 5.53 7.98
C ASN A 107 -40.92 5.06 9.27
N ILE A 108 -41.44 5.53 10.40
CA ILE A 108 -41.07 5.08 11.75
C ILE A 108 -41.39 3.59 11.95
N LYS A 109 -42.26 2.99 11.11
CA LYS A 109 -42.81 1.62 11.29
C LYS A 109 -42.20 0.52 10.41
N ASN A 110 -41.41 0.82 9.38
CA ASN A 110 -40.79 -0.23 8.55
C ASN A 110 -39.40 -0.59 9.07
N ASN A 111 -39.22 -1.86 9.46
CA ASN A 111 -37.92 -2.44 9.78
C ASN A 111 -37.07 -2.57 8.51
N ILE A 112 -36.42 -1.49 8.08
CA ILE A 112 -35.37 -1.56 7.05
C ILE A 112 -34.23 -2.39 7.64
N ASN A 113 -33.98 -3.57 7.06
CA ASN A 113 -32.88 -4.42 7.50
C ASN A 113 -31.58 -3.96 6.84
N ILE A 114 -30.58 -3.63 7.67
CA ILE A 114 -29.25 -3.26 7.21
C ILE A 114 -28.34 -4.48 7.31
N TYR A 115 -27.73 -4.82 6.18
CA TYR A 115 -26.70 -5.83 6.05
C TYR A 115 -25.43 -5.20 5.49
N TYR A 116 -24.31 -5.89 5.63
CA TYR A 116 -23.07 -5.54 4.98
C TYR A 116 -22.79 -6.47 3.80
N ASP A 117 -21.90 -6.05 2.92
CA ASP A 117 -21.40 -6.85 1.80
C ASP A 117 -20.98 -8.27 2.21
N PHE A 118 -20.27 -8.43 3.33
CA PHE A 118 -19.83 -9.72 3.84
C PHE A 118 -20.96 -10.62 4.36
N ASN A 119 -22.18 -10.11 4.56
CA ASN A 119 -23.34 -10.93 4.92
C ASN A 119 -23.90 -11.75 3.75
N LEU A 120 -23.47 -11.46 2.52
CA LEU A 120 -23.94 -12.11 1.29
C LEU A 120 -23.04 -13.28 0.84
N PHE A 121 -22.10 -13.68 1.69
CA PHE A 121 -21.11 -14.71 1.41
C PHE A 121 -21.05 -15.73 2.55
N SER A 122 -20.63 -16.97 2.23
CA SER A 122 -20.42 -18.05 3.20
C SER A 122 -19.24 -17.76 4.14
N GLU A 123 -19.22 -18.41 5.31
CA GLU A 123 -18.15 -18.27 6.31
C GLU A 123 -16.77 -18.73 5.81
N GLU A 124 -16.68 -19.32 4.62
CA GLU A 124 -15.42 -19.73 3.97
C GLU A 124 -14.92 -18.73 2.92
N THR A 125 -15.57 -17.56 2.81
CA THR A 125 -15.24 -16.54 1.81
C THR A 125 -14.60 -15.32 2.45
N LEU A 126 -13.39 -14.96 2.00
CA LEU A 126 -12.77 -13.67 2.32
C LEU A 126 -13.36 -12.59 1.41
N VAL A 127 -13.87 -11.52 2.02
CA VAL A 127 -14.48 -10.38 1.31
C VAL A 127 -13.65 -9.14 1.57
N ILE A 128 -13.16 -8.54 0.49
CA ILE A 128 -12.35 -7.32 0.51
C ILE A 128 -13.12 -6.24 -0.23
N ASN A 129 -13.54 -5.18 0.45
CA ASN A 129 -14.24 -4.07 -0.20
C ASN A 129 -13.43 -2.78 -0.13
N ILE A 130 -13.07 -2.25 -1.30
CA ILE A 130 -12.17 -1.13 -1.48
C ILE A 130 -12.99 0.15 -1.69
N GLY A 131 -13.02 1.00 -0.67
CA GLY A 131 -13.56 2.35 -0.70
C GLY A 131 -12.56 3.37 -1.25
N TYR A 132 -12.89 4.66 -1.09
CA TYR A 132 -12.03 5.74 -1.58
C TYR A 132 -10.77 5.90 -0.74
N ARG A 133 -10.86 5.91 0.60
CA ARG A 133 -9.68 6.00 1.49
C ARG A 133 -9.43 4.75 2.32
N LYS A 134 -10.43 3.88 2.42
CA LYS A 134 -10.44 2.73 3.32
C LYS A 134 -10.78 1.46 2.57
N THR A 135 -10.22 0.35 3.02
CA THR A 135 -10.61 -1.00 2.58
C THR A 135 -11.05 -1.80 3.78
N SER A 136 -12.20 -2.45 3.70
CA SER A 136 -12.61 -3.44 4.70
C SER A 136 -12.20 -4.84 4.32
N ILE A 137 -11.82 -5.61 5.33
CA ILE A 137 -11.51 -7.03 5.22
C ILE A 137 -12.46 -7.78 6.15
N SER A 138 -13.08 -8.82 5.63
CA SER A 138 -14.11 -9.60 6.32
C SER A 138 -14.06 -11.05 5.87
N ILE A 139 -14.56 -11.95 6.71
CA ILE A 139 -14.92 -13.32 6.33
C ILE A 139 -16.45 -13.36 6.31
N GLY A 140 -17.09 -14.18 5.47
CA GLY A 140 -18.56 -14.17 5.37
C GLY A 140 -19.26 -14.21 6.73
N GLY A 141 -20.19 -13.27 6.96
CA GLY A 141 -20.88 -13.08 8.25
C GLY A 141 -20.06 -12.43 9.38
N LYS A 142 -18.78 -12.15 9.16
CA LYS A 142 -17.84 -11.70 10.20
C LYS A 142 -16.92 -10.58 9.74
N PHE A 143 -17.06 -9.43 10.38
CA PHE A 143 -16.23 -8.28 10.13
C PHE A 143 -14.89 -8.41 10.86
N LEU A 144 -13.77 -8.26 10.14
CA LEU A 144 -12.43 -8.35 10.71
C LEU A 144 -11.84 -6.97 10.99
N SER A 145 -11.64 -6.13 9.96
CA SER A 145 -10.98 -4.84 10.15
C SER A 145 -11.17 -3.89 8.98
N VAL A 146 -10.81 -2.61 9.20
CA VAL A 146 -10.62 -1.60 8.16
C VAL A 146 -9.15 -1.21 8.12
N ILE A 147 -8.60 -1.11 6.92
CA ILE A 147 -7.27 -0.56 6.66
C ILE A 147 -7.41 0.80 5.97
N ASP A 148 -6.57 1.77 6.34
CA ASP A 148 -6.57 3.13 5.75
C ASP A 148 -5.82 3.19 4.40
N ILE A 149 -6.08 2.20 3.56
CA ILE A 149 -5.60 2.09 2.18
C ILE A 149 -6.83 1.91 1.30
N GLY A 150 -7.13 2.91 0.47
CA GLY A 150 -8.17 2.84 -0.56
C GLY A 150 -7.69 3.39 -1.89
N GLU A 151 -8.62 3.64 -2.80
CA GLU A 151 -8.32 4.14 -4.15
C GLU A 151 -7.46 5.41 -4.18
N PHE A 152 -7.75 6.36 -3.30
CA PHE A 152 -7.01 7.62 -3.19
C PHE A 152 -5.53 7.38 -2.93
N ASN A 153 -5.18 6.42 -2.07
CA ASN A 153 -3.79 6.12 -1.73
C ASN A 153 -3.04 5.63 -2.98
N PHE A 154 -3.64 4.73 -3.76
CA PHE A 154 -3.06 4.23 -5.02
C PHE A 154 -2.83 5.35 -6.03
N ILE A 155 -3.82 6.22 -6.20
CA ILE A 155 -3.71 7.39 -7.09
C ILE A 155 -2.63 8.36 -6.60
N ASP A 156 -2.58 8.64 -5.29
CA ASP A 156 -1.60 9.55 -4.71
C ASP A 156 -0.18 9.02 -4.86
N VAL A 157 0.08 7.77 -4.46
CA VAL A 157 1.42 7.16 -4.53
C VAL A 157 1.87 7.05 -5.98
N PHE A 158 1.02 6.54 -6.88
CA PHE A 158 1.39 6.41 -8.28
C PHE A 158 1.56 7.78 -8.94
N GLY A 159 0.68 8.74 -8.67
CA GLY A 159 0.81 10.12 -9.15
C GLY A 159 2.10 10.81 -8.69
N ASN A 160 2.47 10.66 -7.41
CA ASN A 160 3.75 11.17 -6.90
C ASN A 160 4.94 10.48 -7.57
N TYR A 161 4.88 9.16 -7.76
CA TYR A 161 5.89 8.41 -8.50
C TYR A 161 6.05 8.95 -9.94
N LEU A 162 4.96 9.10 -10.69
CA LEU A 162 4.99 9.64 -12.06
C LEU A 162 5.55 11.07 -12.10
N PHE A 163 5.19 11.90 -11.12
CA PHE A 163 5.71 13.26 -10.97
C PHE A 163 7.21 13.26 -10.71
N ASN A 164 7.69 12.48 -9.74
CA ASN A 164 9.12 12.36 -9.45
C ASN A 164 9.89 11.81 -10.65
N ARG A 165 9.31 10.84 -11.37
CA ARG A 165 9.88 10.29 -12.61
C ARG A 165 10.03 11.38 -13.67
N PHE A 166 9.02 12.21 -13.85
CA PHE A 166 9.07 13.36 -14.75
C PHE A 166 10.15 14.38 -14.35
N LEU A 167 10.28 14.71 -13.06
CA LEU A 167 11.33 15.63 -12.60
C LEU A 167 12.72 15.10 -12.95
N LYS A 168 12.95 13.79 -12.76
CA LYS A 168 14.19 13.13 -13.15
C LYS A 168 14.41 13.20 -14.65
N ASP A 169 13.42 12.79 -15.44
CA ASP A 169 13.53 12.71 -16.91
C ASP A 169 13.72 14.09 -17.56
N LYS A 170 13.18 15.17 -16.98
CA LYS A 170 13.35 16.54 -17.44
C LYS A 170 14.48 17.31 -16.76
N GLY A 171 15.15 16.72 -15.78
CA GLY A 171 16.15 17.42 -14.97
C GLY A 171 15.59 18.64 -14.21
N MET A 172 14.30 18.63 -13.88
CA MET A 172 13.63 19.74 -13.20
C MET A 172 13.84 19.70 -11.69
N SER A 173 14.07 20.87 -11.10
CA SER A 173 14.19 20.99 -9.64
C SER A 173 12.83 21.06 -8.95
N ASN A 174 12.63 20.20 -7.95
CA ASN A 174 11.43 20.24 -7.11
C ASN A 174 11.40 21.52 -6.25
N VAL A 175 12.57 21.99 -5.81
CA VAL A 175 12.72 23.24 -5.05
C VAL A 175 12.27 24.43 -5.89
N TYR A 176 12.66 24.48 -7.16
CA TYR A 176 12.24 25.53 -8.09
C TYR A 176 10.71 25.53 -8.31
N LEU A 177 10.11 24.35 -8.51
CA LEU A 177 8.65 24.24 -8.67
C LEU A 177 7.87 24.65 -7.42
N ARG A 178 8.45 24.48 -6.22
CA ARG A 178 7.86 25.01 -4.97
C ARG A 178 7.95 26.54 -4.93
N LYS A 179 9.13 27.11 -5.19
CA LYS A 179 9.34 28.57 -5.20
C LYS A 179 8.43 29.29 -6.18
N THR A 180 8.15 28.67 -7.33
CA THR A 180 7.27 29.22 -8.37
C THR A 180 5.79 28.88 -8.19
N GLY A 181 5.42 28.16 -7.12
CA GLY A 181 4.04 27.73 -6.87
C GLY A 181 3.49 26.70 -7.86
N LYS A 182 4.27 26.25 -8.84
CA LYS A 182 3.82 25.33 -9.90
C LYS A 182 3.73 23.87 -9.44
N ARG A 183 4.43 23.49 -8.36
CA ARG A 183 4.49 22.09 -7.88
C ARG A 183 3.11 21.47 -7.68
N GLY A 184 2.20 22.17 -7.02
CA GLY A 184 0.85 21.65 -6.74
C GLY A 184 0.10 21.31 -8.03
N ARG A 185 0.13 22.22 -9.01
CA ARG A 185 -0.51 22.05 -10.32
C ARG A 185 0.02 20.83 -11.08
N TYR A 186 1.34 20.63 -11.13
CA TYR A 186 1.91 19.42 -11.75
C TYR A 186 1.51 18.17 -10.98
N LEU A 187 1.63 18.17 -9.64
CA LEU A 187 1.32 17.00 -8.85
C LEU A 187 -0.13 16.55 -9.03
N ASP A 188 -1.09 17.48 -9.02
CA ASP A 188 -2.50 17.15 -9.25
C ASP A 188 -2.75 16.66 -10.68
N ARG A 189 -2.07 17.22 -11.67
CA ARG A 189 -2.11 16.71 -13.04
C ARG A 189 -1.57 15.27 -13.14
N PHE A 190 -0.46 14.98 -12.47
CA PHE A 190 0.10 13.62 -12.42
C PHE A 190 -0.77 12.64 -11.65
N ARG A 191 -1.45 13.06 -10.58
CA ARG A 191 -2.49 12.26 -9.93
C ARG A 191 -3.65 11.96 -10.88
N GLY A 192 -4.11 12.94 -11.66
CA GLY A 192 -5.14 12.74 -12.69
C GLY A 192 -4.70 11.76 -13.78
N ILE A 193 -3.46 11.89 -14.28
CA ILE A 193 -2.87 10.94 -15.23
C ILE A 193 -2.76 9.55 -14.59
N GLY A 194 -2.25 9.47 -13.36
CA GLY A 194 -2.12 8.23 -12.61
C GLY A 194 -3.47 7.53 -12.45
N ALA A 195 -4.52 8.25 -12.06
CA ALA A 195 -5.88 7.72 -11.98
C ALA A 195 -6.36 7.15 -13.31
N ARG A 196 -6.14 7.85 -14.43
CA ARG A 196 -6.51 7.31 -15.76
C ARG A 196 -5.76 6.04 -16.11
N ILE A 197 -4.47 5.94 -15.75
CA ILE A 197 -3.66 4.74 -15.99
C ILE A 197 -4.14 3.58 -15.13
N LEU A 198 -4.28 3.80 -13.82
CA LEU A 198 -4.74 2.79 -12.87
C LEU A 198 -6.17 2.31 -13.16
N LEU A 199 -7.02 3.17 -13.69
CA LEU A 199 -8.38 2.81 -14.13
C LEU A 199 -8.43 2.22 -15.55
N LYS A 200 -7.27 1.86 -16.13
CA LYS A 200 -7.13 1.27 -17.48
C LYS A 200 -7.72 2.13 -18.61
N ARG A 201 -7.83 3.45 -18.42
CA ARG A 201 -8.36 4.40 -19.42
C ARG A 201 -7.29 4.94 -20.36
N CYS A 202 -6.01 4.84 -19.98
CA CYS A 202 -4.86 5.12 -20.84
C CYS A 202 -3.63 4.37 -20.32
N ASN A 203 -2.57 4.31 -21.11
CA ASN A 203 -1.26 3.79 -20.70
C ASN A 203 -0.14 4.80 -20.98
N LYS A 204 -0.49 6.07 -21.21
CA LYS A 204 0.47 7.14 -21.56
C LYS A 204 0.41 8.29 -20.57
N VAL A 205 1.56 8.88 -20.31
CA VAL A 205 1.74 10.14 -19.60
C VAL A 205 2.03 11.21 -20.66
N ILE A 206 1.11 12.17 -20.81
CA ILE A 206 1.20 13.21 -21.85
C ILE A 206 1.09 14.59 -21.20
N LEU A 207 2.16 15.39 -21.30
CA LEU A 207 2.20 16.81 -20.99
C LEU A 207 2.67 17.58 -22.23
N LYS A 208 1.71 18.15 -22.98
CA LYS A 208 1.99 18.84 -24.26
C LYS A 208 2.86 20.09 -24.05
N ASP A 209 2.53 20.88 -23.05
CA ASP A 209 3.23 22.06 -22.57
C ASP A 209 4.69 21.81 -22.19
N GLU A 210 5.02 20.58 -21.80
CA GLU A 210 6.38 20.19 -21.40
C GLU A 210 7.10 19.35 -22.46
N ASN A 211 6.49 19.14 -23.63
CA ASN A 211 6.96 18.19 -24.64
C ASN A 211 7.35 16.84 -23.98
N TYR A 212 6.46 16.29 -23.16
CA TYR A 212 6.68 15.05 -22.43
C TYR A 212 5.63 14.03 -22.78
N ASN A 213 6.07 12.91 -23.35
CA ASN A 213 5.22 11.80 -23.74
C ASN A 213 5.95 10.49 -23.47
N ARG A 214 5.35 9.61 -22.66
CA ARG A 214 5.87 8.27 -22.43
C ARG A 214 4.76 7.26 -22.22
N THR A 215 5.05 6.01 -22.55
CA THR A 215 4.19 4.86 -22.24
C THR A 215 4.58 4.29 -20.88
N VAL A 216 3.58 3.86 -20.12
CA VAL A 216 3.72 3.16 -18.85
C VAL A 216 3.32 1.71 -19.06
N ASN A 217 4.25 0.78 -18.83
CA ASN A 217 4.00 -0.64 -18.97
C ASN A 217 3.42 -1.25 -17.68
N LYS A 218 2.95 -2.50 -17.73
CA LYS A 218 2.36 -3.18 -16.57
C LYS A 218 3.35 -3.40 -15.43
N GLU A 219 4.60 -3.69 -15.75
CA GLU A 219 5.66 -3.90 -14.75
C GLU A 219 5.98 -2.60 -13.99
N GLU A 220 5.99 -1.46 -14.68
CA GLU A 220 6.16 -0.15 -14.08
C GLU A 220 5.02 0.18 -13.11
N ILE A 221 3.77 -0.15 -13.47
CA ILE A 221 2.61 -0.01 -12.57
C ILE A 221 2.80 -0.87 -11.32
N LYS A 222 3.14 -2.15 -11.50
CA LYS A 222 3.36 -3.10 -10.41
C LYS A 222 4.45 -2.62 -9.45
N LEU A 223 5.61 -2.25 -9.98
CA LEU A 223 6.73 -1.74 -9.18
C LEU A 223 6.40 -0.38 -8.56
N GLY A 224 5.77 0.53 -9.31
CA GLY A 224 5.35 1.86 -8.87
C GLY A 224 4.32 1.85 -7.73
N LEU A 225 3.55 0.77 -7.58
CA LEU A 225 2.58 0.56 -6.51
C LEU A 225 3.11 -0.29 -5.35
N SER A 226 4.31 -0.83 -5.46
CA SER A 226 4.87 -1.78 -4.47
C SER A 226 4.92 -1.24 -3.04
N ILE A 227 5.00 0.08 -2.84
CA ILE A 227 4.91 0.73 -1.52
C ILE A 227 3.56 0.42 -0.84
N LEU A 228 2.47 0.39 -1.60
CA LEU A 228 1.13 0.15 -1.08
C LEU A 228 0.73 -1.32 -1.12
N THR A 229 1.13 -2.04 -2.16
CA THR A 229 0.74 -3.45 -2.27
C THR A 229 1.54 -4.33 -1.32
N GLY A 230 2.82 -4.04 -1.10
CA GLY A 230 3.69 -4.82 -0.23
C GLY A 230 4.11 -6.17 -0.81
N GLN A 231 4.99 -6.84 -0.06
CA GLN A 231 5.55 -8.15 -0.42
C GLN A 231 5.47 -9.20 0.70
N THR A 232 4.79 -8.88 1.81
CA THR A 232 4.58 -9.80 2.92
C THR A 232 3.71 -10.99 2.49
N ASN A 233 4.02 -12.17 3.01
CA ASN A 233 3.24 -13.40 2.82
C ASN A 233 2.86 -14.01 4.17
N PHE A 234 1.89 -14.94 4.15
CA PHE A 234 1.53 -15.69 5.34
C PHE A 234 2.74 -16.48 5.88
N GLY A 235 2.91 -16.52 7.20
CA GLY A 235 4.09 -17.05 7.88
C GLY A 235 5.31 -16.12 7.91
N GLU A 236 5.29 -14.97 7.22
CA GLU A 236 6.33 -13.94 7.40
C GLU A 236 6.06 -13.11 8.66
N PHE A 237 7.14 -12.61 9.25
CA PHE A 237 7.07 -11.73 10.40
C PHE A 237 6.66 -10.31 9.97
N THR A 238 5.69 -9.73 10.67
CA THR A 238 5.16 -8.39 10.38
C THR A 238 5.37 -7.46 11.57
N LEU A 239 6.39 -6.61 11.47
CA LEU A 239 6.71 -5.62 12.51
C LEU A 239 5.64 -4.54 12.66
N SER A 240 5.07 -4.10 11.54
CA SER A 240 4.09 -3.04 11.48
C SER A 240 3.26 -3.16 10.20
N ILE A 241 2.05 -2.61 10.25
CA ILE A 241 1.19 -2.47 9.09
C ILE A 241 1.69 -1.26 8.29
N THR A 242 2.37 -1.51 7.18
CA THR A 242 2.95 -0.47 6.31
C THR A 242 2.38 -0.45 4.91
N ASP A 243 1.74 -1.55 4.52
CA ASP A 243 1.20 -1.81 3.19
C ASP A 243 0.03 -2.80 3.28
N LEU A 244 -0.64 -3.05 2.16
CA LEU A 244 -1.79 -3.96 2.07
C LEU A 244 -1.44 -5.37 2.54
N SER A 245 -0.30 -5.91 2.11
CA SER A 245 0.10 -7.30 2.39
C SER A 245 0.34 -7.51 3.88
N SER A 246 1.11 -6.62 4.51
CA SER A 246 1.37 -6.64 5.94
C SER A 246 0.10 -6.43 6.76
N ALA A 247 -0.82 -5.57 6.31
CA ALA A 247 -2.12 -5.37 6.95
C ALA A 247 -2.95 -6.66 6.98
N ILE A 248 -3.09 -7.32 5.83
CA ILE A 248 -3.90 -8.54 5.70
C ILE A 248 -3.32 -9.67 6.53
N VAL A 249 -2.02 -9.93 6.40
CA VAL A 249 -1.36 -10.99 7.16
C VAL A 249 -1.51 -10.75 8.66
N ASN A 250 -1.35 -9.52 9.11
CA ASN A 250 -1.52 -9.18 10.52
C ASN A 250 -2.97 -9.36 11.01
N ILE A 251 -3.98 -8.93 10.23
CA ILE A 251 -5.40 -9.14 10.56
C ILE A 251 -5.73 -10.63 10.70
N LEU A 252 -5.15 -11.49 9.86
CA LEU A 252 -5.35 -12.93 9.95
C LEU A 252 -4.68 -13.51 11.20
N TYR A 253 -3.47 -13.09 11.56
CA TYR A 253 -2.85 -13.52 12.81
C TYR A 253 -3.67 -13.09 14.03
N SER A 254 -4.19 -11.86 14.04
CA SER A 254 -5.11 -11.40 15.09
C SER A 254 -6.38 -12.26 15.14
N TYR A 255 -6.91 -12.67 13.99
CA TYR A 255 -8.02 -13.61 13.95
C TYR A 255 -7.64 -14.96 14.58
N GLU A 256 -6.51 -15.55 14.21
CA GLU A 256 -6.06 -16.85 14.76
C GLU A 256 -5.83 -16.79 16.27
N GLU A 257 -5.30 -15.68 16.78
CA GLU A 257 -5.09 -15.46 18.19
C GLU A 257 -6.40 -15.41 18.98
N VAL A 258 -7.38 -14.64 18.47
CA VAL A 258 -8.69 -14.46 19.12
C VAL A 258 -9.53 -15.73 19.05
N GLU A 259 -9.57 -16.37 17.88
CA GLU A 259 -10.45 -17.51 17.63
C GLU A 259 -9.82 -18.86 17.98
N ARG A 260 -8.51 -18.87 18.27
CA ARG A 260 -7.71 -20.08 18.53
C ARG A 260 -7.75 -21.11 17.39
N GLN A 261 -8.11 -20.67 16.19
CA GLN A 261 -8.22 -21.49 14.99
C GLN A 261 -7.88 -20.68 13.74
N LYS A 262 -7.39 -21.38 12.71
CA LYS A 262 -7.11 -20.78 11.41
C LYS A 262 -8.41 -20.45 10.67
N PRO A 263 -8.50 -19.29 9.99
CA PRO A 263 -9.64 -19.02 9.13
C PRO A 263 -9.63 -20.00 7.94
N THR A 264 -10.74 -20.70 7.71
CA THR A 264 -10.89 -21.61 6.58
C THR A 264 -11.36 -20.82 5.36
N ILE A 265 -10.41 -20.25 4.59
CA ILE A 265 -10.72 -19.45 3.41
C ILE A 265 -10.61 -20.35 2.17
N LYS A 266 -11.71 -20.53 1.44
CA LYS A 266 -11.77 -21.26 0.17
C LYS A 266 -11.99 -20.36 -1.04
N ASN A 267 -12.70 -19.24 -0.83
CA ASN A 267 -13.00 -18.26 -1.88
C ASN A 267 -12.53 -16.88 -1.46
N ILE A 268 -12.11 -16.06 -2.44
CA ILE A 268 -11.75 -14.67 -2.20
C ILE A 268 -12.49 -13.78 -3.18
N VAL A 269 -13.18 -12.79 -2.63
CA VAL A 269 -13.96 -11.81 -3.37
C VAL A 269 -13.38 -10.42 -3.13
N ILE A 270 -13.18 -9.68 -4.21
CA ILE A 270 -12.72 -8.29 -4.16
C ILE A 270 -13.78 -7.41 -4.82
N ILE A 271 -14.24 -6.40 -4.08
CA ILE A 271 -15.24 -5.41 -4.50
C ILE A 271 -14.55 -4.05 -4.58
N GLY A 272 -14.79 -3.32 -5.66
CA GLY A 272 -14.35 -1.92 -5.79
C GLY A 272 -13.70 -1.59 -7.13
N ARG A 273 -13.61 -0.29 -7.42
CA ARG A 273 -13.20 0.22 -8.75
C ARG A 273 -11.76 -0.15 -9.14
N ILE A 274 -10.88 -0.31 -8.15
CA ILE A 274 -9.48 -0.73 -8.35
C ILE A 274 -9.20 -2.17 -7.88
N ALA A 275 -10.23 -3.03 -7.80
CA ALA A 275 -10.09 -4.41 -7.36
C ALA A 275 -8.98 -5.19 -8.09
N HIS A 276 -8.78 -4.92 -9.38
CA HIS A 276 -7.72 -5.54 -10.18
C HIS A 276 -6.29 -5.24 -9.69
N LEU A 277 -6.07 -4.17 -8.90
CA LEU A 277 -4.76 -3.86 -8.31
C LEU A 277 -4.50 -4.65 -7.02
N TYR A 278 -5.54 -5.23 -6.43
CA TYR A 278 -5.45 -6.05 -5.22
C TYR A 278 -5.28 -7.53 -5.56
N GLN A 279 -5.71 -7.99 -6.76
CA GLN A 279 -5.67 -9.41 -7.13
C GLN A 279 -4.30 -10.05 -6.89
N GLU A 280 -3.24 -9.58 -7.55
CA GLU A 280 -1.92 -10.22 -7.43
C GLU A 280 -1.41 -10.29 -5.97
N PRO A 281 -1.42 -9.21 -5.17
CA PRO A 281 -1.04 -9.29 -3.76
C PRO A 281 -1.85 -10.32 -2.94
N ILE A 282 -3.17 -10.38 -3.17
CA ILE A 282 -4.07 -11.28 -2.45
C ILE A 282 -3.84 -12.73 -2.87
N GLU A 283 -3.81 -13.00 -4.17
CA GLU A 283 -3.56 -14.34 -4.72
C GLU A 283 -2.20 -14.88 -4.25
N ARG A 284 -1.19 -14.01 -4.14
CA ARG A 284 0.12 -14.37 -3.59
C ARG A 284 0.07 -14.76 -2.12
N ILE A 285 -0.71 -14.04 -1.29
CA ILE A 285 -0.81 -14.31 0.15
C ILE A 285 -1.52 -15.64 0.42
N PHE A 286 -2.62 -15.90 -0.31
CA PHE A 286 -3.49 -17.05 -0.04
C PHE A 286 -3.23 -18.26 -0.93
N GLY A 287 -2.58 -18.09 -2.09
CA GLY A 287 -2.46 -19.14 -3.10
C GLY A 287 -3.80 -19.52 -3.74
N LEU A 288 -4.81 -18.65 -3.65
CA LEU A 288 -6.17 -18.84 -4.16
C LEU A 288 -6.49 -17.77 -5.20
N HIS A 289 -7.26 -18.13 -6.22
CA HIS A 289 -7.74 -17.17 -7.22
C HIS A 289 -8.78 -16.20 -6.61
N THR A 290 -8.79 -14.97 -7.10
CA THR A 290 -9.69 -13.89 -6.67
C THR A 290 -10.82 -13.64 -7.68
N GLU A 291 -12.05 -13.59 -7.21
CA GLU A 291 -13.23 -13.15 -7.95
C GLU A 291 -13.42 -11.63 -7.75
N ILE A 292 -13.58 -10.86 -8.83
CA ILE A 292 -13.97 -9.44 -8.74
C ILE A 292 -15.48 -9.34 -8.91
N ILE A 293 -16.16 -8.77 -7.92
CA ILE A 293 -17.62 -8.62 -7.92
C ILE A 293 -18.00 -7.14 -8.04
N THR A 294 -18.95 -6.86 -8.91
CA THR A 294 -19.57 -5.54 -9.06
C THR A 294 -20.69 -5.33 -8.05
N PRO A 295 -21.02 -4.07 -7.69
CA PRO A 295 -22.17 -3.77 -6.84
C PRO A 295 -23.50 -4.39 -7.33
N GLN A 296 -23.69 -4.52 -8.66
CA GLN A 296 -24.91 -5.11 -9.21
C GLN A 296 -25.00 -6.61 -8.95
N GLU A 297 -23.90 -7.33 -9.16
CA GLU A 297 -23.81 -8.77 -8.85
C GLU A 297 -23.99 -9.03 -7.36
N LEU A 298 -23.51 -8.11 -6.50
CA LEU A 298 -23.73 -8.18 -5.05
C LEU A 298 -25.23 -8.12 -4.68
N LEU A 299 -26.02 -7.26 -5.33
CA LEU A 299 -27.46 -7.15 -5.07
C LEU A 299 -28.22 -8.43 -5.46
N ASN A 300 -27.76 -9.15 -6.47
CA ASN A 300 -28.38 -10.40 -6.92
C ASN A 300 -28.18 -11.56 -5.94
N ARG A 301 -27.25 -11.43 -4.98
CA ARG A 301 -26.98 -12.48 -3.98
C ARG A 301 -27.99 -12.43 -2.83
N SER A 302 -28.40 -13.61 -2.35
CA SER A 302 -29.19 -13.74 -1.12
C SER A 302 -28.33 -13.47 0.11
N ILE A 303 -28.96 -13.01 1.20
CA ILE A 303 -28.28 -12.88 2.50
C ILE A 303 -27.97 -14.30 2.99
N SER A 304 -26.68 -14.61 3.14
CA SER A 304 -26.21 -15.91 3.64
C SER A 304 -26.09 -15.92 5.17
N ASN A 305 -25.76 -14.76 5.75
CA ASN A 305 -25.45 -14.63 7.17
C ASN A 305 -26.21 -13.45 7.80
N PHE A 306 -27.12 -13.75 8.72
CA PHE A 306 -27.95 -12.72 9.38
C PHE A 306 -27.26 -12.04 10.57
N ARG A 307 -26.15 -12.61 11.07
CA ARG A 307 -25.38 -12.05 12.19
C ARG A 307 -24.15 -11.33 11.65
N SER A 308 -23.77 -10.27 12.34
CA SER A 308 -22.50 -9.57 12.11
C SER A 308 -21.70 -9.63 13.41
N ARG A 309 -20.78 -10.58 13.52
CA ARG A 309 -19.82 -10.61 14.63
C ARG A 309 -18.64 -9.70 14.30
N ILE A 310 -18.25 -8.87 15.26
CA ILE A 310 -17.10 -7.98 15.16
C ILE A 310 -15.94 -8.64 15.91
N ILE A 311 -14.79 -8.75 15.26
CA ILE A 311 -13.52 -8.83 15.99
C ILE A 311 -12.85 -7.49 15.79
N PHE A 312 -13.02 -6.56 16.73
CA PHE A 312 -12.30 -5.28 16.63
C PHE A 312 -11.04 -5.36 17.49
N GLN A 313 -9.89 -5.44 16.84
CA GLN A 313 -8.62 -5.11 17.47
C GLN A 313 -8.08 -3.87 16.78
N LYS A 314 -7.92 -2.78 17.54
CA LYS A 314 -7.11 -1.64 17.09
C LYS A 314 -5.65 -2.11 17.15
N ILE A 315 -5.08 -2.36 15.99
CA ILE A 315 -3.72 -2.89 15.88
C ILE A 315 -2.75 -1.73 16.11
N GLU A 316 -2.29 -1.57 17.34
CA GLU A 316 -1.11 -0.77 17.66
C GLU A 316 0.05 -1.70 17.95
N THR A 317 0.93 -1.91 16.97
CA THR A 317 2.21 -2.57 17.21
C THR A 317 3.32 -1.53 17.10
N LYS A 318 3.88 -1.18 18.27
CA LYS A 318 5.17 -0.49 18.36
C LYS A 318 6.23 -1.56 18.56
N TYR A 319 7.04 -1.81 17.54
CA TYR A 319 8.32 -2.47 17.73
C TYR A 319 9.41 -1.41 17.77
N ASN A 320 10.18 -1.39 18.86
CA ASN A 320 11.44 -0.69 18.90
C ASN A 320 12.39 -1.48 18.00
N THR A 321 12.76 -0.91 16.85
CA THR A 321 13.96 -1.33 16.13
C THR A 321 15.12 -1.12 17.08
N GLY A 322 15.47 -2.14 17.88
CA GLY A 322 16.69 -2.12 18.66
C GLY A 322 17.83 -1.84 17.69
N ASP A 323 18.61 -0.81 18.00
CA ASP A 323 19.81 -0.51 17.23
C ASP A 323 20.76 -1.68 17.47
N TYR A 324 21.07 -2.45 16.44
CA TYR A 324 21.95 -3.62 16.55
C TYR A 324 23.42 -3.24 16.82
N SER A 325 23.66 -1.94 17.08
CA SER A 325 24.92 -1.39 17.56
C SER A 325 25.37 -1.98 18.90
N ASP A 326 24.43 -2.46 19.72
CA ASP A 326 24.70 -2.89 21.10
C ASP A 326 25.17 -4.36 21.20
N ILE A 327 25.42 -5.01 20.05
CA ILE A 327 25.99 -6.36 20.04
C ILE A 327 27.49 -6.25 20.30
N GLU A 328 27.86 -6.32 21.57
CA GLU A 328 29.25 -6.48 21.98
C GLU A 328 29.75 -7.88 21.57
N MET A 329 30.82 -7.91 20.77
CA MET A 329 31.55 -9.12 20.48
C MET A 329 33.04 -8.80 20.39
N GLU A 330 33.83 -9.45 21.25
CA GLU A 330 35.27 -9.56 21.04
C GLU A 330 35.49 -10.45 19.82
N ILE A 331 35.78 -9.84 18.67
CA ILE A 331 36.31 -10.56 17.51
C ILE A 331 37.81 -10.72 17.75
N ASP A 332 38.33 -11.95 17.74
CA ASP A 332 39.76 -12.18 17.77
C ASP A 332 40.40 -11.61 16.48
N GLU A 333 41.28 -10.63 16.64
CA GLU A 333 41.93 -9.93 15.53
C GLU A 333 42.97 -10.80 14.80
N LYS A 334 43.28 -11.99 15.33
CA LYS A 334 44.28 -12.91 14.77
C LYS A 334 43.72 -13.99 13.85
N GLU A 335 42.40 -14.08 13.68
CA GLU A 335 41.78 -15.06 12.77
C GLU A 335 42.14 -14.78 11.30
N ASN A 336 42.45 -15.83 10.53
CA ASN A 336 42.66 -15.70 9.10
C ASN A 336 41.32 -15.69 8.34
N PHE A 337 41.32 -15.35 7.05
CA PHE A 337 40.09 -15.28 6.23
C PHE A 337 39.24 -16.56 6.26
N LYS A 338 39.86 -17.75 6.27
CA LYS A 338 39.14 -19.03 6.31
C LYS A 338 38.47 -19.24 7.67
N ASP A 339 39.11 -18.85 8.75
CA ASP A 339 38.57 -18.93 10.11
C ASP A 339 37.32 -18.05 10.23
N TYR A 340 37.39 -16.82 9.72
CA TYR A 340 36.23 -15.93 9.67
C TYR A 340 35.07 -16.51 8.86
N LEU A 341 35.32 -17.10 7.69
CA LEU A 341 34.25 -17.74 6.91
C LEU A 341 33.64 -18.95 7.64
N PHE A 342 34.46 -19.75 8.32
CA PHE A 342 33.98 -20.88 9.11
C PHE A 342 33.09 -20.40 10.28
N SER A 343 33.55 -19.38 11.00
CA SER A 343 32.80 -18.74 12.08
C SER A 343 31.50 -18.12 11.59
N LEU A 344 31.50 -17.44 10.43
CA LEU A 344 30.29 -16.89 9.81
C LEU A 344 29.25 -17.98 9.53
N ARG A 345 29.66 -19.09 8.91
CA ARG A 345 28.78 -20.23 8.62
C ARG A 345 28.21 -20.84 9.90
N ARG A 346 29.04 -21.00 10.93
CA ARG A 346 28.62 -21.50 12.25
C ARG A 346 27.56 -20.61 12.87
N TYR A 347 27.84 -19.31 13.02
CA TYR A 347 26.90 -18.37 13.62
C TYR A 347 25.61 -18.23 12.81
N PHE A 348 25.68 -18.24 11.48
CA PHE A 348 24.49 -18.21 10.64
C PHE A 348 23.61 -19.45 10.84
N ARG A 349 24.21 -20.65 10.87
CA ARG A 349 23.48 -21.91 11.12
C ARG A 349 22.81 -21.91 12.49
N ASP A 350 23.52 -21.39 13.50
CA ASP A 350 23.05 -21.32 14.88
C ASP A 350 22.06 -20.15 15.09
N ARG A 351 21.80 -19.36 14.04
CA ARG A 351 20.95 -18.15 14.03
C ARG A 351 21.41 -17.12 15.06
N ASP A 352 22.71 -17.06 15.30
CA ASP A 352 23.34 -16.12 16.20
C ASP A 352 23.63 -14.82 15.45
N ILE A 353 23.27 -13.68 16.02
CA ILE A 353 23.51 -12.36 15.43
C ILE A 353 25.02 -12.01 15.42
N LYS A 354 25.86 -12.75 16.14
CA LYS A 354 27.33 -12.59 16.08
C LYS A 354 27.91 -12.72 14.67
N GLY A 355 27.29 -13.52 13.79
CA GLY A 355 27.76 -13.63 12.41
C GLY A 355 27.68 -12.33 11.61
N VAL A 356 26.78 -11.39 11.97
CA VAL A 356 26.75 -10.10 11.26
C VAL A 356 27.96 -9.21 11.55
N LYS A 357 28.60 -9.38 12.72
CA LYS A 357 29.87 -8.70 13.03
C LYS A 357 31.03 -9.22 12.19
N ILE A 358 31.00 -10.50 11.82
CA ILE A 358 31.99 -11.06 10.88
C ILE A 358 31.79 -10.48 9.48
N ILE A 359 30.53 -10.31 9.03
CA ILE A 359 30.24 -9.64 7.76
C ILE A 359 30.78 -8.21 7.76
N GLU A 360 30.56 -7.47 8.84
CA GLU A 360 31.08 -6.10 9.03
C GLU A 360 32.61 -6.08 8.92
N ARG A 361 33.31 -6.94 9.69
CA ARG A 361 34.78 -7.04 9.67
C ARG A 361 35.32 -7.38 8.28
N LEU A 362 34.82 -8.44 7.64
CA LEU A 362 35.27 -8.85 6.31
C LEU A 362 34.99 -7.81 5.22
N THR A 363 33.98 -6.96 5.41
CA THR A 363 33.68 -5.84 4.50
C THR A 363 34.71 -4.71 4.61
N GLU A 364 35.27 -4.50 5.80
CA GLU A 364 36.24 -3.44 6.09
C GLU A 364 37.70 -3.87 5.86
N THR A 365 37.96 -5.18 5.84
CA THR A 365 39.27 -5.75 5.54
C THR A 365 39.64 -5.63 4.06
N ASN A 366 40.92 -5.37 3.79
CA ASN A 366 41.49 -5.44 2.43
C ASN A 366 41.65 -6.90 1.96
N LEU A 367 40.58 -7.48 1.43
CA LEU A 367 40.57 -8.83 0.87
C LEU A 367 41.29 -8.89 -0.50
N SER A 368 42.05 -9.96 -0.73
CA SER A 368 42.55 -10.30 -2.07
C SER A 368 41.39 -10.57 -3.04
N ASN A 369 41.66 -10.61 -4.34
CA ASN A 369 40.60 -10.84 -5.34
C ASN A 369 39.90 -12.21 -5.14
N TYR A 370 40.67 -13.26 -4.84
CA TYR A 370 40.12 -14.59 -4.55
C TYR A 370 39.24 -14.61 -3.29
N GLU A 371 39.73 -13.99 -2.20
CA GLU A 371 38.97 -13.92 -0.94
C GLU A 371 37.69 -13.10 -1.11
N LYS A 372 37.75 -12.01 -1.88
CA LYS A 372 36.61 -11.17 -2.19
C LYS A 372 35.53 -11.90 -2.98
N GLU A 373 35.91 -12.63 -4.02
CA GLU A 373 34.98 -13.48 -4.78
C GLU A 373 34.35 -14.55 -3.88
N THR A 374 35.16 -15.22 -3.07
CA THR A 374 34.69 -16.23 -2.11
C THR A 374 33.70 -15.63 -1.12
N PHE A 375 34.00 -14.45 -0.58
CA PHE A 375 33.14 -13.76 0.38
C PHE A 375 31.81 -13.32 -0.26
N ILE A 376 31.84 -12.76 -1.47
CA ILE A 376 30.61 -12.39 -2.20
C ILE A 376 29.72 -13.62 -2.43
N ASN A 377 30.30 -14.74 -2.86
CA ASN A 377 29.55 -15.99 -3.06
C ASN A 377 28.97 -16.54 -1.74
N GLU A 378 29.69 -16.39 -0.63
CA GLU A 378 29.17 -16.74 0.69
C GLU A 378 27.98 -15.86 1.07
N LEU A 379 28.09 -14.54 0.91
CA LEU A 379 27.00 -13.59 1.18
C LEU A 379 25.77 -13.88 0.32
N LEU A 380 25.95 -14.21 -0.97
CA LEU A 380 24.86 -14.61 -1.86
C LEU A 380 24.22 -15.92 -1.42
N THR A 381 25.01 -16.90 -0.95
CA THR A 381 24.52 -18.18 -0.45
C THR A 381 23.67 -17.99 0.82
N ILE A 382 24.20 -17.26 1.81
CA ILE A 382 23.47 -16.87 3.01
C ILE A 382 22.20 -16.10 2.62
N GLY A 383 22.32 -15.12 1.71
CA GLY A 383 21.21 -14.32 1.21
C GLY A 383 20.09 -15.14 0.56
N ARG A 384 20.40 -16.25 -0.11
CA ARG A 384 19.41 -17.18 -0.67
C ARG A 384 18.63 -17.94 0.41
N ILE A 385 19.28 -18.25 1.53
CA ILE A 385 18.72 -19.03 2.65
C ILE A 385 17.96 -18.13 3.65
N THR A 386 18.39 -16.88 3.80
CA THR A 386 17.72 -15.92 4.70
C THR A 386 16.24 -15.76 4.35
N SER A 387 15.40 -15.63 5.37
CA SER A 387 13.96 -15.48 5.23
C SER A 387 13.43 -14.38 6.12
N PHE A 388 12.33 -13.76 5.71
CA PHE A 388 11.58 -12.81 6.53
C PHE A 388 10.64 -13.49 7.55
N LYS A 389 10.69 -14.83 7.65
CA LYS A 389 9.91 -15.59 8.63
C LYS A 389 10.55 -15.58 10.01
N ASP A 390 11.86 -15.44 10.08
CA ASP A 390 12.63 -15.44 11.32
C ASP A 390 13.23 -14.06 11.57
N THR A 391 12.90 -13.47 12.72
CA THR A 391 13.38 -12.14 13.12
C THR A 391 14.89 -12.10 13.25
N LYS A 392 15.53 -13.21 13.63
CA LYS A 392 16.99 -13.32 13.77
C LYS A 392 17.73 -13.26 12.43
N MET A 393 17.02 -13.48 11.32
CA MET A 393 17.60 -13.46 9.97
C MET A 393 17.56 -12.06 9.32
N ILE A 394 16.73 -11.14 9.82
CA ILE A 394 16.60 -9.78 9.27
C ILE A 394 17.93 -9.00 9.36
N PRO A 395 18.70 -9.05 10.47
CA PRO A 395 20.01 -8.42 10.56
C PRO A 395 20.98 -8.90 9.47
N TYR A 396 21.02 -10.20 9.20
CA TYR A 396 21.84 -10.76 8.12
C TYR A 396 21.50 -10.15 6.76
N ILE A 397 20.22 -9.98 6.44
CA ILE A 397 19.80 -9.33 5.19
C ILE A 397 20.33 -7.89 5.12
N ASP A 398 20.20 -7.10 6.19
CA ASP A 398 20.68 -5.72 6.21
C ASP A 398 22.20 -5.63 5.98
N TYR A 399 22.96 -6.43 6.70
CA TYR A 399 24.43 -6.41 6.62
C TYR A 399 24.95 -7.03 5.32
N ILE A 400 24.28 -8.02 4.73
CA ILE A 400 24.61 -8.52 3.38
C ILE A 400 24.44 -7.39 2.37
N ILE A 401 23.32 -6.67 2.41
CA ILE A 401 23.08 -5.51 1.52
C ILE A 401 24.14 -4.43 1.74
N SER A 402 24.45 -4.12 3.00
CA SER A 402 25.50 -3.17 3.38
C SER A 402 26.86 -3.58 2.80
N ALA A 403 27.28 -4.82 3.00
CA ALA A 403 28.53 -5.37 2.50
C ALA A 403 28.61 -5.30 0.97
N LEU A 404 27.59 -5.81 0.28
CA LEU A 404 27.50 -5.80 -1.19
C LEU A 404 27.46 -4.37 -1.75
N SER A 405 26.98 -3.38 -1.00
CA SER A 405 27.00 -1.98 -1.42
C SER A 405 28.38 -1.33 -1.31
N LYS A 406 29.24 -1.80 -0.40
CA LYS A 406 30.57 -1.23 -0.12
C LYS A 406 31.68 -1.92 -0.91
N ILE A 407 31.66 -3.24 -1.00
CA ILE A 407 32.71 -4.05 -1.65
C ILE A 407 32.73 -3.80 -3.17
N ASN A 408 33.91 -3.91 -3.78
CA ASN A 408 34.05 -3.86 -5.23
C ASN A 408 33.68 -5.21 -5.84
N ILE A 409 32.54 -5.26 -6.52
CA ILE A 409 31.98 -6.49 -7.07
C ILE A 409 32.63 -6.80 -8.43
N PRO A 410 33.23 -8.00 -8.62
CA PRO A 410 33.70 -8.46 -9.93
C PRO A 410 32.57 -8.50 -10.96
N GLU A 411 32.86 -8.11 -12.21
CA GLU A 411 31.84 -7.98 -13.26
C GLU A 411 31.01 -9.25 -13.48
N HIS A 412 31.65 -10.42 -13.39
CA HIS A 412 30.97 -11.70 -13.57
C HIS A 412 29.99 -12.05 -12.43
N LEU A 413 30.18 -11.51 -11.22
CA LEU A 413 29.25 -11.69 -10.07
C LEU A 413 28.18 -10.60 -10.00
N LEU A 414 28.36 -9.48 -10.69
CA LEU A 414 27.43 -8.35 -10.65
C LEU A 414 25.99 -8.75 -11.01
N PRO A 415 25.70 -9.61 -12.00
CA PRO A 415 24.34 -10.05 -12.29
C PRO A 415 23.66 -10.78 -11.12
N GLU A 416 24.41 -11.61 -10.37
CA GLU A 416 23.86 -12.31 -9.22
C GLU A 416 23.57 -11.37 -8.05
N VAL A 417 24.49 -10.42 -7.81
CA VAL A 417 24.30 -9.37 -6.80
C VAL A 417 23.12 -8.47 -7.19
N GLU A 418 23.02 -8.06 -8.47
CA GLU A 418 21.89 -7.28 -8.99
C GLU A 418 20.56 -8.01 -8.72
N ASN A 419 20.50 -9.31 -9.01
CA ASN A 419 19.30 -10.12 -8.77
C ASN A 419 18.92 -10.18 -7.30
N TYR A 420 19.90 -10.35 -6.40
CA TYR A 420 19.67 -10.31 -4.95
C TYR A 420 19.15 -8.94 -4.50
N ILE A 421 19.81 -7.84 -4.89
CA ILE A 421 19.40 -6.48 -4.54
C ILE A 421 17.99 -6.18 -5.08
N LYS A 422 17.71 -6.52 -6.34
CA LYS A 422 16.38 -6.35 -6.95
C LYS A 422 15.29 -7.10 -6.17
N LYS A 423 15.58 -8.33 -5.71
CA LYS A 423 14.64 -9.15 -4.91
C LYS A 423 14.22 -8.46 -3.62
N VAL A 424 15.10 -7.70 -2.98
CA VAL A 424 14.84 -7.02 -1.68
C VAL A 424 14.48 -5.53 -1.83
N ALA A 425 14.82 -4.90 -2.95
CA ALA A 425 14.63 -3.46 -3.19
C ALA A 425 13.18 -2.97 -3.13
N PHE A 426 12.19 -3.85 -3.29
CA PHE A 426 10.77 -3.47 -3.22
C PHE A 426 10.07 -3.95 -1.95
N ARG A 427 10.83 -4.43 -0.94
CA ARG A 427 10.32 -4.72 0.42
C ARG A 427 10.33 -3.45 1.27
N TRP A 428 9.26 -2.66 1.24
CA TRP A 428 9.19 -1.33 1.87
C TRP A 428 9.10 -1.32 3.39
N SER A 429 8.92 -2.49 3.99
CA SER A 429 9.05 -2.74 5.42
C SER A 429 10.50 -2.80 5.93
N LEU A 430 11.50 -2.82 5.04
CA LEU A 430 12.91 -2.80 5.44
C LEU A 430 13.27 -1.50 6.19
N PRO A 431 14.18 -1.57 7.18
CA PRO A 431 14.68 -0.40 7.90
C PRO A 431 15.23 0.68 6.96
N LEU A 432 15.14 1.96 7.40
CA LEU A 432 15.65 3.09 6.62
C LEU A 432 17.13 2.92 6.27
N LYS A 433 17.96 2.49 7.25
CA LYS A 433 19.39 2.20 7.04
C LYS A 433 19.62 1.22 5.89
N THR A 434 18.89 0.11 5.87
CA THR A 434 18.94 -0.87 4.77
C THR A 434 18.53 -0.25 3.45
N ARG A 435 17.49 0.60 3.44
CA ARG A 435 17.07 1.31 2.23
C ARG A 435 18.15 2.25 1.70
N MET A 436 18.85 2.94 2.59
CA MET A 436 19.98 3.80 2.22
C MET A 436 21.11 3.00 1.59
N ASN A 437 21.43 1.81 2.09
CA ASN A 437 22.41 0.91 1.48
C ASN A 437 21.99 0.44 0.07
N ILE A 438 20.70 0.15 -0.16
CA ILE A 438 20.17 -0.18 -1.49
C ILE A 438 20.31 1.01 -2.45
N ILE A 439 20.02 2.23 -1.99
CA ILE A 439 20.19 3.46 -2.78
C ILE A 439 21.67 3.70 -3.08
N TYR A 440 22.56 3.43 -2.13
CA TYR A 440 24.01 3.52 -2.30
C TYR A 440 24.55 2.53 -3.32
N PHE A 441 24.13 1.27 -3.26
CA PHE A 441 24.43 0.30 -4.31
C PHE A 441 23.97 0.82 -5.69
N CYS A 442 22.75 1.32 -5.78
CA CYS A 442 22.18 1.89 -7.01
C CYS A 442 22.98 3.10 -7.52
N TYR A 443 23.48 3.95 -6.62
CA TYR A 443 24.32 5.09 -6.95
C TYR A 443 25.70 4.66 -7.47
N LYS A 444 26.36 3.74 -6.75
CA LYS A 444 27.69 3.20 -7.11
C LYS A 444 27.68 2.52 -8.48
N HIS A 445 26.63 1.78 -8.81
CA HIS A 445 26.51 1.01 -10.06
C HIS A 445 25.58 1.66 -11.10
N LYS A 446 25.33 2.98 -11.00
CA LYS A 446 24.37 3.70 -11.84
C LYS A 446 24.59 3.50 -13.34
N ASP A 447 25.84 3.50 -13.80
CA ASP A 447 26.15 3.42 -15.23
C ASP A 447 25.75 2.08 -15.85
N VAL A 448 25.86 1.00 -15.08
CA VAL A 448 25.43 -0.35 -15.48
C VAL A 448 23.92 -0.51 -15.34
N LEU A 449 23.32 0.09 -14.30
CA LEU A 449 21.91 -0.10 -13.96
C LEU A 449 20.94 0.83 -14.72
N LYS A 450 21.43 1.91 -15.32
CA LYS A 450 20.60 3.01 -15.89
C LYS A 450 19.48 2.56 -16.82
N ASP A 451 19.68 1.46 -17.56
CA ASP A 451 18.73 0.97 -18.55
C ASP A 451 17.74 -0.06 -17.98
N ARG A 452 17.98 -0.59 -16.79
CA ARG A 452 17.12 -1.56 -16.11
C ARG A 452 15.81 -0.91 -15.65
N GLU A 453 14.69 -1.55 -15.95
CA GLU A 453 13.36 -1.02 -15.61
C GLU A 453 13.17 -0.87 -14.09
N TRP A 454 13.60 -1.86 -13.31
CA TRP A 454 13.48 -1.82 -11.85
C TRP A 454 14.26 -0.63 -11.25
N PHE A 455 15.44 -0.32 -11.79
CA PHE A 455 16.26 0.82 -11.38
C PHE A 455 15.61 2.16 -11.77
N LYS A 456 15.03 2.21 -12.98
CA LYS A 456 14.26 3.36 -13.48
C LYS A 456 13.05 3.67 -12.57
N VAL A 457 12.40 2.66 -12.00
CA VAL A 457 11.28 2.82 -11.07
C VAL A 457 11.73 3.15 -9.66
N LEU A 458 12.72 2.41 -9.14
CA LEU A 458 13.10 2.44 -7.72
C LEU A 458 13.44 3.85 -7.23
N LEU A 459 14.31 4.58 -7.93
CA LEU A 459 14.81 5.86 -7.45
C LEU A 459 13.72 6.95 -7.34
N PRO A 460 12.89 7.23 -8.37
CA PRO A 460 11.73 8.12 -8.21
C PRO A 460 10.74 7.66 -7.14
N LEU A 461 10.56 6.35 -7.00
CA LEU A 461 9.65 5.76 -6.03
C LEU A 461 10.16 5.91 -4.59
N THR A 462 11.47 5.84 -4.37
CA THR A 462 12.11 6.16 -3.08
C THR A 462 11.75 7.56 -2.60
N ILE A 463 11.72 8.57 -3.50
CA ILE A 463 11.30 9.94 -3.13
C ILE A 463 9.85 9.98 -2.70
N THR A 464 8.97 9.20 -3.34
CA THR A 464 7.57 9.07 -2.93
C THR A 464 7.48 8.45 -1.53
N TRP A 465 8.26 7.41 -1.25
CA TRP A 465 8.24 6.69 0.04
C TRP A 465 8.78 7.52 1.22
N ILE A 466 9.88 8.26 1.04
CA ILE A 466 10.49 9.05 2.13
C ILE A 466 9.70 10.32 2.50
N ARG A 467 8.66 10.68 1.74
CA ARG A 467 7.91 11.94 1.92
C ARG A 467 7.49 12.19 3.35
N ASP A 468 7.08 11.12 4.03
CA ASP A 468 6.51 11.17 5.38
C ASP A 468 7.49 10.62 6.44
N LYS A 469 8.78 10.46 6.08
CA LYS A 469 9.86 9.96 6.96
C LYS A 469 10.70 11.12 7.50
N LYS A 470 11.13 11.00 8.77
CA LYS A 470 12.14 11.89 9.34
C LYS A 470 13.51 11.49 8.81
N LEU A 471 14.19 12.43 8.15
CA LEU A 471 15.53 12.27 7.58
C LEU A 471 16.43 13.40 8.08
N SER A 472 17.68 13.07 8.38
CA SER A 472 18.78 14.01 8.56
C SER A 472 19.09 14.76 7.25
N GLU A 473 19.82 15.88 7.35
CA GLU A 473 20.18 16.65 6.15
C GLU A 473 21.15 15.88 5.25
N GLY A 474 22.08 15.10 5.82
CA GLY A 474 22.99 14.24 5.07
C GLY A 474 22.24 13.19 4.24
N GLU A 475 21.24 12.53 4.83
CA GLU A 475 20.40 11.57 4.11
C GLU A 475 19.62 12.22 2.97
N ARG A 476 19.07 13.43 3.20
CA ARG A 476 18.36 14.19 2.15
C ARG A 476 19.28 14.55 1.00
N GLN A 477 20.48 15.05 1.29
CA GLN A 477 21.47 15.41 0.27
C GLN A 477 21.91 14.19 -0.54
N PHE A 478 22.19 13.08 0.14
CA PHE A 478 22.54 11.83 -0.52
C PHE A 478 21.42 11.33 -1.44
N ILE A 479 20.15 11.33 -0.98
CA ILE A 479 19.03 10.90 -1.83
C ILE A 479 18.88 11.82 -3.04
N ARG A 480 19.04 13.14 -2.89
CA ARG A 480 19.02 14.08 -4.04
C ARG A 480 20.13 13.74 -5.05
N ALA A 481 21.35 13.51 -4.57
CA ALA A 481 22.47 13.11 -5.42
C ALA A 481 22.22 11.78 -6.14
N ALA A 482 21.74 10.77 -5.42
CA ALA A 482 21.48 9.43 -5.97
C ALA A 482 20.33 9.41 -6.99
N THR A 483 19.27 10.19 -6.73
CA THR A 483 18.08 10.22 -7.60
C THR A 483 18.22 11.14 -8.80
N GLY A 484 19.10 12.14 -8.71
CA GLY A 484 19.29 13.17 -9.74
C GLY A 484 18.18 14.24 -9.75
N ILE A 485 17.31 14.27 -8.73
CA ILE A 485 16.23 15.25 -8.59
C ILE A 485 16.71 16.36 -7.65
N LYS A 486 16.92 17.56 -8.21
CA LYS A 486 17.49 18.73 -7.50
C LYS A 486 16.49 19.45 -6.60
#